data_AF-A0A521ULN1-F1
#
_entry.id   AF-A0A521ULN1-F1
#
_cell.length_a   1.000
_cell.length_b   1.000
_cell.length_c   1.000
_cell.angle_alpha   90.00
_cell.angle_beta   90.00
_cell.angle_gamma   90.00
#
_symmetry.space_group_name_H-M   'P 1'
#
loop_
_entity.id
_entity.type
_entity.pdbx_description
1 polymer ?
#
loop_
_entity_poly.entity_id
_entity_poly.type
_entity_poly.pdbx_seq_one_letter_code
_entity_poly.pdbx_strand_id
1 'polypeptide(L)'
;MDLEVTLHLGSRRRRVPLVAIAATLHLPREPLRQSLTGLLFASPPTSAGSDDEGETTEGESERDVSLPETLPEEEKERALGAFGGEGVRGEGRPDERHVTATFLADVLGDEGHLPALEHLVVQCTPEVIKAALDETLALPRERIRVSRGAYFTAAARRRQGRNDASIHS
;
A
#
# COMPACT_ATOMS: atom_id res chain seq x y z
N MET A 1 7.19 -22.77 12.31
CA MET A 1 7.02 -22.96 10.85
C MET A 1 7.96 -22.00 10.18
N ASP A 2 8.98 -22.51 9.47
CA ASP A 2 9.93 -21.67 8.73
C ASP A 2 9.34 -21.30 7.37
N LEU A 3 9.36 -20.01 7.04
CA LEU A 3 8.80 -19.49 5.81
C LEU A 3 9.79 -19.74 4.66
N GLU A 4 9.33 -20.35 3.57
CA GLU A 4 10.10 -20.51 2.34
C GLU A 4 9.61 -19.55 1.27
N VAL A 5 10.55 -18.94 0.56
CA VAL A 5 10.25 -18.03 -0.56
C VAL A 5 10.68 -18.70 -1.85
N THR A 6 9.77 -18.74 -2.83
CA THR A 6 10.09 -19.20 -4.19
C THR A 6 10.47 -18.00 -5.04
N LEU A 7 11.73 -17.93 -5.46
CA LEU A 7 12.22 -16.92 -6.39
C LEU A 7 12.08 -17.43 -7.82
N HIS A 8 11.44 -16.63 -8.67
CA HIS A 8 11.28 -16.89 -10.09
C HIS A 8 12.25 -15.99 -10.87
N LEU A 9 13.20 -16.59 -11.59
CA LEU A 9 14.21 -15.92 -12.41
C LEU A 9 14.08 -16.44 -13.85
N GLY A 10 13.20 -15.79 -14.63
CA GLY A 10 12.80 -16.29 -15.95
C GLY A 10 12.12 -17.65 -15.83
N SER A 11 12.66 -18.67 -16.51
CA SER A 11 12.16 -20.05 -16.45
C SER A 11 12.61 -20.82 -15.20
N ARG A 12 13.55 -20.28 -14.41
CA ARG A 12 14.11 -20.97 -13.24
C ARG A 12 13.31 -20.62 -12.00
N ARG A 13 12.98 -21.65 -11.22
CA ARG A 13 12.36 -21.52 -9.89
C ARG A 13 13.32 -22.05 -8.85
N ARG A 14 13.55 -21.26 -7.80
CA ARG A 14 14.39 -21.68 -6.67
C ARG A 14 13.68 -21.39 -5.37
N ARG A 15 13.52 -22.42 -4.53
CA ARG A 15 13.04 -22.28 -3.16
C ARG A 15 14.21 -21.93 -2.26
N VAL A 16 14.03 -20.92 -1.43
CA VAL A 16 15.06 -20.42 -0.52
C VAL A 16 14.41 -20.16 0.83
N PRO A 17 14.99 -20.64 1.95
CA PRO A 17 14.43 -20.35 3.26
C PRO A 17 14.59 -18.85 3.56
N LEU A 18 13.61 -18.26 4.24
CA LEU A 18 13.58 -16.83 4.53
C LEU A 18 14.83 -16.37 5.29
N VAL A 19 15.38 -17.23 6.15
CA VAL A 19 16.62 -16.95 6.90
C VAL A 19 17.82 -16.69 5.99
N ALA A 20 17.92 -17.41 4.86
CA ALA A 20 19.01 -17.22 3.92
C ALA A 20 18.86 -15.90 3.15
N ILE A 21 17.63 -15.49 2.85
CA ILE A 21 17.35 -14.18 2.24
C ILE A 21 17.69 -13.05 3.21
N ALA A 22 17.24 -13.17 4.46
CA ALA A 22 17.53 -12.20 5.53
C ALA A 22 19.06 -12.05 5.72
N ALA A 23 19.79 -13.16 5.80
CA ALA A 23 21.24 -13.15 5.94
C ALA A 23 21.95 -12.52 4.73
N THR A 24 21.54 -12.88 3.51
CA THR A 24 22.16 -12.36 2.27
C THR A 24 21.95 -10.86 2.12
N LEU A 25 20.74 -10.38 2.45
CA LEU A 25 20.36 -8.97 2.33
C LEU A 25 20.68 -8.15 3.59
N HIS A 26 21.26 -8.78 4.62
CA HIS A 26 21.57 -8.15 5.91
C HIS A 26 20.33 -7.50 6.57
N LEU A 27 19.17 -8.14 6.42
CA LEU A 27 17.90 -7.68 6.96
C LEU A 27 17.55 -8.41 8.26
N PRO A 28 16.87 -7.74 9.22
CA PRO A 28 16.36 -8.40 10.41
C PRO A 28 15.25 -9.40 10.02
N ARG A 29 15.41 -10.65 10.47
CA ARG A 29 14.55 -11.78 10.09
C ARG A 29 13.08 -11.59 10.48
N GLU A 30 12.83 -11.10 11.69
CA GLU A 30 11.48 -11.06 12.26
C GLU A 30 10.60 -9.99 11.59
N PRO A 31 11.07 -8.74 11.38
CA PRO A 31 10.34 -7.76 10.57
C PRO A 31 10.09 -8.25 9.14
N LEU A 32 11.07 -8.91 8.51
CA LEU A 32 10.91 -9.45 7.17
C LEU A 32 9.80 -10.53 7.11
N ARG A 33 9.73 -11.40 8.12
CA ARG A 33 8.68 -12.42 8.24
C ARG A 33 7.30 -11.79 8.37
N GLN A 34 7.16 -10.78 9.22
CA GLN A 34 5.89 -10.07 9.44
C GLN A 34 5.42 -9.39 8.16
N SER A 35 6.30 -8.67 7.47
CA SER A 35 5.97 -7.98 6.22
C SER A 35 5.54 -8.94 5.12
N LEU A 36 6.24 -10.07 4.93
CA LEU A 36 5.87 -11.07 3.92
C LEU A 36 4.56 -11.78 4.24
N THR A 37 4.30 -12.05 5.52
CA THR A 37 3.05 -12.67 5.96
C THR A 37 1.88 -11.69 5.79
N GLY A 38 2.07 -10.42 6.12
CA GLY A 38 1.10 -9.36 5.86
C GLY A 38 0.79 -9.19 4.37
N LEU A 39 1.81 -9.31 3.51
CA LEU A 39 1.62 -9.30 2.06
C LEU A 39 0.80 -10.50 1.57
N LEU A 40 1.02 -11.70 2.10
CA LEU A 40 0.23 -12.88 1.75
C LEU A 40 -1.24 -12.74 2.14
N PHE A 41 -1.52 -12.17 3.31
CA PHE A 41 -2.91 -11.93 3.74
C PHE A 41 -3.58 -10.77 2.99
N ALA A 42 -2.80 -9.79 2.54
CA ALA A 42 -3.31 -8.68 1.75
C ALA A 42 -3.40 -8.98 0.25
N SER A 43 -2.83 -10.09 -0.23
CA SER A 43 -2.96 -10.49 -1.63
C SER A 43 -4.30 -11.20 -1.84
N PRO A 44 -5.12 -10.78 -2.83
CA PRO A 44 -6.29 -11.55 -3.21
C PRO A 44 -5.84 -12.95 -3.65
N PRO A 45 -6.62 -14.01 -3.38
CA PRO A 45 -6.25 -15.36 -3.77
C PRO A 45 -6.07 -15.39 -5.29
N THR A 46 -4.83 -15.58 -5.74
CA THR A 46 -4.56 -15.86 -7.14
C THR A 46 -5.14 -17.25 -7.41
N SER A 47 -6.32 -17.31 -8.01
CA SER A 47 -6.80 -18.55 -8.63
C SER A 47 -5.75 -18.95 -9.67
N ALA A 48 -4.89 -19.89 -9.29
CA ALA A 48 -4.09 -20.64 -10.22
C ALA A 48 -5.04 -21.57 -10.98
N GLY A 49 -5.72 -21.02 -11.99
CA GLY A 49 -6.44 -21.78 -13.00
C GLY A 49 -5.41 -22.38 -13.94
N SER A 50 -5.19 -23.67 -13.78
CA SER A 50 -4.73 -24.56 -14.84
C SER A 50 -5.57 -24.37 -16.10
N ASP A 51 -4.92 -24.51 -17.24
CA ASP A 51 -5.56 -24.73 -18.54
C ASP A 51 -6.70 -25.75 -18.41
N ASP A 52 -7.92 -25.36 -18.81
CA ASP A 52 -8.83 -26.24 -19.52
C ASP A 52 -9.88 -25.38 -20.27
N GLU A 53 -9.95 -25.66 -21.57
CA GLU A 53 -10.97 -25.17 -22.49
C GLU A 53 -12.35 -25.66 -22.05
N GLY A 54 -13.33 -24.76 -21.97
CA GLY A 54 -14.72 -25.13 -21.67
C GLY A 54 -15.67 -23.94 -21.64
N GLU A 55 -16.53 -23.87 -22.65
CA GLU A 55 -17.51 -22.82 -22.90
C GLU A 55 -18.80 -22.96 -22.05
N THR A 56 -19.37 -21.82 -21.63
CA THR A 56 -20.76 -21.52 -21.19
C THR A 56 -21.45 -22.37 -20.12
N THR A 57 -22.03 -21.72 -19.08
CA THR A 57 -23.50 -21.58 -18.93
C THR A 57 -23.88 -20.71 -17.73
N GLU A 58 -24.90 -19.89 -17.92
CA GLU A 58 -25.66 -19.18 -16.88
C GLU A 58 -26.25 -20.17 -15.85
N GLY A 59 -26.39 -19.73 -14.60
CA GLY A 59 -27.11 -20.49 -13.58
C GLY A 59 -27.18 -19.74 -12.25
N GLU A 60 -28.29 -19.02 -12.03
CA GLU A 60 -28.76 -18.65 -10.70
C GLU A 60 -28.76 -19.86 -9.77
N SER A 61 -28.35 -19.67 -8.51
CA SER A 61 -28.91 -20.43 -7.41
C SER A 61 -28.81 -19.67 -6.09
N GLU A 62 -29.98 -19.60 -5.49
CA GLU A 62 -30.36 -18.98 -4.24
C GLU A 62 -29.64 -19.56 -3.00
N ARG A 63 -29.50 -18.67 -1.99
CA ARG A 63 -29.48 -18.93 -0.54
C ARG A 63 -28.41 -19.87 0.02
N ASP A 64 -27.54 -19.31 0.87
CA ASP A 64 -27.62 -19.64 2.30
C ASP A 64 -27.02 -18.52 3.15
N VAL A 65 -27.85 -17.88 3.98
CA VAL A 65 -27.44 -16.89 4.98
C VAL A 65 -27.42 -17.63 6.31
N SER A 66 -26.22 -17.90 6.82
CA SER A 66 -26.03 -18.29 8.21
C SER A 66 -25.21 -17.20 8.91
N LEU A 67 -25.93 -16.24 9.49
CA LEU A 67 -25.42 -15.32 10.52
C LEU A 67 -25.33 -16.08 11.85
N PRO A 68 -24.24 -15.97 12.62
CA PRO A 68 -24.33 -16.19 14.06
C PRO A 68 -24.88 -14.92 14.72
N GLU A 69 -26.13 -15.00 15.17
CA GLU A 69 -26.67 -14.14 16.23
C GLU A 69 -25.78 -14.24 17.47
N THR A 70 -25.33 -13.10 17.98
CA THR A 70 -25.41 -12.68 19.39
C THR A 70 -24.44 -11.53 19.61
N LEU A 71 -24.94 -10.30 19.74
CA LEU A 71 -24.45 -9.28 20.68
C LEU A 71 -25.53 -8.15 20.77
N PRO A 72 -25.88 -7.68 21.98
CA PRO A 72 -27.05 -6.83 22.25
C PRO A 72 -26.89 -5.36 21.80
N GLU A 73 -28.03 -4.73 21.45
CA GLU A 73 -28.18 -3.45 20.72
C GLU A 73 -28.06 -2.15 21.55
N GLU A 74 -27.51 -2.14 22.77
CA GLU A 74 -27.62 -0.94 23.64
C GLU A 74 -26.39 0.00 23.70
N GLU A 75 -25.34 -0.20 22.87
CA GLU A 75 -24.19 0.73 22.80
C GLU A 75 -24.02 1.45 21.46
N LYS A 76 -25.05 1.43 20.59
CA LYS A 76 -25.00 2.08 19.26
C LYS A 76 -25.41 3.56 19.26
N GLU A 77 -25.92 4.11 20.38
CA GLU A 77 -26.50 5.46 20.43
C GLU A 77 -25.53 6.59 20.86
N ARG A 78 -24.24 6.33 21.09
CA ARG A 78 -23.27 7.41 21.44
C ARG A 78 -22.35 7.91 20.32
N ALA A 79 -22.50 7.41 19.09
CA ALA A 79 -21.67 7.85 17.96
C ALA A 79 -22.46 8.50 16.81
N LEU A 80 -23.70 8.93 17.06
CA LEU A 80 -24.42 9.85 16.19
C LEU A 80 -24.44 11.23 16.83
N GLY A 81 -23.44 12.06 16.51
CA GLY A 81 -23.40 13.42 17.04
C GLY A 81 -22.22 14.25 16.60
N ALA A 82 -21.98 14.37 15.27
CA ALA A 82 -21.52 15.61 14.63
C ALA A 82 -21.13 15.39 13.14
N PHE A 83 -22.04 15.81 12.24
CA PHE A 83 -21.87 16.11 10.80
C PHE A 83 -21.60 14.90 9.86
N GLY A 84 -22.49 14.43 8.97
CA GLY A 84 -23.48 15.11 8.10
C GLY A 84 -22.83 15.41 6.74
N GLY A 85 -23.16 14.81 5.59
CA GLY A 85 -24.24 13.88 5.23
C GLY A 85 -24.03 13.19 3.87
N GLU A 86 -25.02 12.36 3.54
CA GLU A 86 -25.23 11.42 2.43
C GLU A 86 -24.83 11.81 1.00
N GLY A 87 -24.46 10.79 0.21
CA GLY A 87 -24.83 10.74 -1.21
C GLY A 87 -24.07 9.78 -2.12
N VAL A 88 -24.63 8.58 -2.32
CA VAL A 88 -24.48 7.70 -3.50
C VAL A 88 -23.29 6.71 -3.53
N ARG A 89 -23.70 5.44 -3.38
CA ARG A 89 -23.05 4.19 -3.74
C ARG A 89 -22.70 4.17 -5.24
N GLY A 90 -21.42 4.08 -5.56
CA GLY A 90 -20.93 3.84 -6.93
C GLY A 90 -19.56 3.15 -6.88
N GLU A 91 -19.56 1.86 -7.21
CA GLU A 91 -18.45 1.04 -7.72
C GLU A 91 -17.06 1.22 -7.07
N GLY A 92 -16.70 0.22 -6.26
CA GLY A 92 -15.37 0.10 -5.65
C GLY A 92 -14.26 0.15 -6.71
N ARG A 93 -13.51 1.25 -6.67
CA ARG A 93 -12.18 1.37 -7.27
C ARG A 93 -11.16 0.62 -6.40
N PRO A 94 -10.05 0.13 -7.00
CA PRO A 94 -9.12 -0.75 -6.32
C PRO A 94 -8.55 -0.05 -5.09
N ASP A 95 -8.32 -0.83 -4.05
CA ASP A 95 -7.83 -0.42 -2.74
C ASP A 95 -6.49 0.33 -2.84
N GLU A 96 -6.55 1.62 -3.16
CA GLU A 96 -5.43 2.56 -3.10
C GLU A 96 -5.12 2.77 -1.62
N ARG A 97 -4.17 1.98 -1.11
CA ARG A 97 -3.56 2.24 0.20
C ARG A 97 -3.16 3.72 0.25
N HIS A 98 -3.91 4.52 1.00
CA HIS A 98 -3.66 5.94 1.12
C HIS A 98 -2.26 6.12 1.70
N VAL A 99 -1.36 6.75 0.93
CA VAL A 99 0.02 6.99 1.34
C VAL A 99 0.00 7.90 2.56
N THR A 100 0.44 7.40 3.72
CA THR A 100 0.50 8.19 4.96
C THR A 100 1.86 8.85 5.12
N ALA A 101 1.90 9.93 5.90
CA ALA A 101 3.16 10.60 6.23
C ALA A 101 4.13 9.72 7.03
N THR A 102 3.59 8.87 7.91
CA THR A 102 4.36 7.85 8.65
C THR A 102 5.03 6.87 7.71
N PHE A 103 4.29 6.35 6.72
CA PHE A 103 4.84 5.48 5.69
C PHE A 103 5.98 6.16 4.91
N LEU A 104 5.80 7.43 4.53
CA LEU A 104 6.84 8.19 3.84
C LEU A 104 8.07 8.40 4.71
N ALA A 105 7.90 8.70 6.00
CA ALA A 105 9.00 8.86 6.94
C ALA A 105 9.83 7.57 7.07
N ASP A 106 9.16 6.42 7.18
CA ASP A 106 9.80 5.10 7.28
C ASP A 106 10.59 4.76 6.01
N VAL A 107 9.98 4.95 4.83
CA VAL A 107 10.62 4.64 3.54
C VAL A 107 11.83 5.56 3.27
N LEU A 108 11.70 6.85 3.62
CA LEU A 108 12.79 7.81 3.48
C LEU A 108 13.86 7.62 4.56
N GLY A 109 13.52 6.97 5.68
CA GLY A 109 14.36 6.82 6.86
C GLY A 109 14.59 8.14 7.58
N ASP A 110 13.57 9.00 7.63
CA ASP A 110 13.67 10.39 8.08
C ASP A 110 12.43 10.82 8.87
N GLU A 111 12.35 10.31 10.10
CA GLU A 111 11.28 10.62 11.05
C GLU A 111 11.29 12.11 11.47
N GLY A 112 12.44 12.77 11.41
CA GLY A 112 12.56 14.20 11.73
C GLY A 112 11.77 15.12 10.80
N HIS A 113 11.37 14.64 9.62
CA HIS A 113 10.60 15.39 8.63
C HIS A 113 9.10 15.10 8.63
N LEU A 114 8.61 14.32 9.60
CA LEU A 114 7.22 13.87 9.65
C LEU A 114 6.18 15.00 9.56
N PRO A 115 6.31 16.15 10.26
CA PRO A 115 5.35 17.26 10.12
C PRO A 115 5.29 17.83 8.69
N ALA A 116 6.43 17.91 8.00
CA ALA A 116 6.47 18.40 6.61
C ALA A 116 5.86 17.38 5.63
N LEU A 117 5.98 16.09 5.92
CA LEU A 117 5.38 15.01 5.14
C LEU A 117 3.85 14.98 5.32
N GLU A 118 3.34 15.22 6.53
CA GLU A 118 1.90 15.35 6.79
C GLU A 118 1.27 16.46 5.95
N HIS A 119 1.88 17.65 5.97
CA HIS A 119 1.41 18.76 5.13
C HIS A 119 1.43 18.42 3.63
N LEU A 120 2.44 17.68 3.17
CA LEU A 120 2.55 17.29 1.76
C LEU A 120 1.50 16.28 1.33
N VAL A 121 1.21 15.27 2.16
CA VAL A 121 0.19 14.26 1.85
C VAL A 121 -1.19 14.89 1.70
N VAL A 122 -1.48 15.96 2.47
CA VAL A 122 -2.75 16.69 2.39
C VAL A 122 -2.81 17.58 1.14
N GLN A 123 -1.69 18.15 0.71
CA GLN A 123 -1.65 19.19 -0.34
C GLN A 123 -1.34 18.67 -1.74
N CYS A 124 -0.68 17.52 -1.86
CA CYS A 124 -0.24 16.97 -3.13
C CYS A 124 -1.12 15.81 -3.59
N THR A 125 -1.30 15.70 -4.90
CA THR A 125 -2.00 14.53 -5.45
C THR A 125 -1.14 13.27 -5.30
N PRO A 126 -1.74 12.07 -5.23
CA PRO A 126 -1.01 10.81 -5.11
C PRO A 126 0.04 10.60 -6.22
N GLU A 127 -0.21 11.08 -7.43
CA GLU A 127 0.72 10.97 -8.57
C GLU A 127 1.96 11.83 -8.36
N VAL A 128 1.80 13.03 -7.80
CA VAL A 128 2.91 13.93 -7.47
C VAL A 128 3.77 13.32 -6.37
N ILE A 129 3.13 12.77 -5.34
CA ILE A 129 3.79 12.07 -4.23
C ILE A 129 4.59 10.88 -4.75
N LYS A 130 3.97 10.03 -5.59
CA LYS A 130 4.63 8.87 -6.19
C LYS A 130 5.83 9.27 -7.05
N ALA A 131 5.67 10.23 -7.94
CA ALA A 131 6.75 10.68 -8.82
C ALA A 131 7.92 11.31 -8.03
N ALA A 132 7.62 12.05 -6.96
CA ALA A 132 8.64 12.61 -6.08
C ALA A 132 9.37 11.52 -5.28
N LEU A 133 8.65 10.47 -4.86
CA LEU A 133 9.22 9.34 -4.16
C LEU A 133 10.16 8.53 -5.08
N ASP A 134 9.72 8.23 -6.29
CA ASP A 134 10.54 7.53 -7.30
C ASP A 134 11.84 8.29 -7.60
N GLU A 135 11.75 9.62 -7.78
CA GLU A 135 12.92 10.49 -7.97
C GLU A 135 13.88 10.44 -6.78
N THR A 136 13.34 10.45 -5.56
CA THR A 136 14.14 10.47 -4.32
C THR A 136 14.82 9.13 -4.07
N LEU A 137 14.14 8.02 -4.34
CA LEU A 137 14.66 6.67 -4.13
C LEU A 137 15.66 6.23 -5.21
N ALA A 138 15.56 6.77 -6.43
CA ALA A 138 16.53 6.55 -7.50
C ALA A 138 17.93 7.12 -7.18
N LEU A 139 18.02 8.06 -6.24
CA LEU A 139 19.28 8.67 -5.85
C LEU A 139 19.95 7.90 -4.70
N PRO A 140 21.25 7.56 -4.81
CA PRO A 140 22.04 7.10 -3.68
C PRO A 140 22.00 8.11 -2.53
N ARG A 141 21.98 7.63 -1.28
CA ARG A 141 21.87 8.50 -0.09
C ARG A 141 23.00 9.52 -0.04
N GLU A 142 24.20 9.14 -0.49
CA GLU A 142 25.42 9.95 -0.49
C GLU A 142 25.31 11.18 -1.39
N ARG A 143 24.40 11.20 -2.37
CA ARG A 143 24.16 12.36 -3.24
C ARG A 143 23.22 13.39 -2.63
N ILE A 144 22.54 13.06 -1.54
CA ILE A 144 21.57 13.93 -0.88
C ILE A 144 22.26 14.65 0.27
N ARG A 145 22.42 15.98 0.13
CA ARG A 145 23.27 16.80 1.03
C ARG A 145 22.69 17.05 2.43
N VAL A 146 21.37 16.95 2.59
CA VAL A 146 20.68 17.29 3.84
C VAL A 146 20.04 16.03 4.40
N SER A 147 18.87 15.67 3.89
CA SER A 147 18.17 14.46 4.25
C SER A 147 17.24 14.04 3.10
N ARG A 148 16.84 12.77 3.10
CA ARG A 148 15.90 12.25 2.11
C ARG A 148 14.52 12.89 2.25
N GLY A 149 14.06 13.17 3.47
CA GLY A 149 12.82 13.91 3.73
C GLY A 149 12.85 15.30 3.10
N ALA A 150 13.91 16.08 3.35
CA ALA A 150 14.07 17.42 2.78
C ALA A 150 14.09 17.41 1.25
N TYR A 151 14.82 16.45 0.65
CA TYR A 151 14.88 16.31 -0.81
C TYR A 151 13.51 15.96 -1.40
N PHE A 152 12.84 14.96 -0.82
CA PHE A 152 11.50 14.55 -1.23
C PHE A 152 10.52 15.73 -1.17
N THR A 153 10.52 16.48 -0.07
CA THR A 153 9.65 17.66 0.09
C THR A 153 9.88 18.70 -0.99
N ALA A 154 11.15 18.98 -1.33
CA ALA A 154 11.49 19.90 -2.40
C ALA A 154 11.03 19.36 -3.77
N ALA A 155 11.21 18.06 -4.04
CA ALA A 155 10.79 17.41 -5.27
C ALA A 155 9.26 17.48 -5.46
N ALA A 156 8.50 17.15 -4.42
CA ALA A 156 7.04 17.18 -4.44
C ALA A 156 6.50 18.60 -4.69
N ARG A 157 7.01 19.61 -3.98
CA ARG A 157 6.61 21.02 -4.18
C ARG A 157 6.91 21.54 -5.58
N ARG A 158 8.08 21.20 -6.15
CA ARG A 158 8.44 21.57 -7.52
C ARG A 158 7.48 20.97 -8.55
N ARG A 159 6.98 19.76 -8.31
CA ARG A 159 6.05 19.06 -9.20
C ARG A 159 4.64 19.59 -9.07
N GLN A 160 4.18 19.85 -7.85
CA GLN A 160 2.88 20.47 -7.60
C GLN A 160 2.74 21.80 -8.34
N GLY A 161 3.73 22.71 -8.21
CA GLY A 161 3.69 23.99 -8.89
C GLY A 161 3.71 23.91 -10.43
N ARG A 162 4.28 22.84 -11.01
CA ARG A 162 4.20 22.58 -12.46
C ARG A 162 2.83 22.06 -12.88
N ASN A 163 2.21 21.23 -12.05
CA ASN A 163 0.88 20.69 -12.31
C ASN A 163 -0.17 21.80 -12.27
N ASP A 164 -0.08 22.68 -11.27
CA ASP A 164 -0.97 23.83 -11.12
C ASP A 164 -0.84 24.83 -12.29
N ALA A 165 0.39 25.07 -12.77
CA ALA A 165 0.64 25.94 -13.92
C ALA A 165 0.12 25.36 -15.25
N SER A 166 0.13 24.03 -15.39
CA SER A 166 -0.36 23.34 -16.60
C SER A 166 -1.89 23.33 -16.71
N ILE A 167 -2.61 23.56 -15.61
CA ILE A 167 -4.08 23.62 -15.59
C ILE A 167 -4.58 25.03 -15.99
N HIS A 168 -3.72 26.05 -15.90
CA HIS A 168 -4.06 27.46 -16.14
C HIS A 168 -3.53 28.02 -17.47
N SER A 169 -2.95 27.17 -18.34
CA SER A 169 -2.47 27.55 -19.69
C SER A 169 -3.36 26.93 -20.76
#